data_AF-A0A7Z1SCM4-F1
#
_entry.id   AF-A0A7Z1SCM4-F1
#
_cell.length_a   1.000
_cell.length_b   1.000
_cell.length_c   1.000
_cell.angle_alpha   90.00
_cell.angle_beta   90.00
_cell.angle_gamma   90.00
#
_symmetry.space_group_name_H-M   'P 1'
#
loop_
_entity.id
_entity.type
_entity.pdbx_description
1 polymer ?
#
loop_
_entity_poly.entity_id
_entity_poly.type
_entity_poly.pdbx_seq_one_letter_code
_entity_poly.pdbx_strand_id
1 'polypeptide(L)' 'MFTIDFSDHTGLVETSWFDQIDQLLTFAKKKENIHNDAELSVTFVDKDEIQNINKVYRDKDKV' A
#
# COMPACT_ATOMS: atom_id res chain seq x y z
N MET A 1 -1.72 4.91 -17.96
CA MET A 1 -0.53 4.73 -17.12
C MET A 1 -0.98 4.33 -15.72
N PHE A 2 -0.55 3.17 -15.22
CA PHE A 2 -0.84 2.72 -13.86
C PHE A 2 0.49 2.57 -13.14
N THR A 3 0.73 3.40 -12.14
CA THR A 3 1.99 3.47 -11.41
C THR A 3 1.76 3.11 -9.95
N ILE A 4 2.69 2.36 -9.41
CA ILE A 4 2.73 2.02 -7.99
C ILE A 4 4.07 2.48 -7.47
N ASP A 5 4.03 3.30 -6.41
CA ASP A 5 5.20 3.71 -5.66
C ASP A 5 5.24 2.98 -4.32
N PHE A 6 6.40 2.44 -3.97
CA PHE A 6 6.59 1.69 -2.73
C PHE A 6 7.56 2.44 -1.81
N SER A 7 7.15 2.64 -0.56
CA SER A 7 8.00 3.19 0.50
C SER A 7 8.01 2.23 1.69
N ASP A 8 9.19 1.88 2.19
CA ASP A 8 9.35 1.05 3.39
C ASP A 8 10.03 1.86 4.50
N HIS A 9 9.27 2.19 5.54
CA HIS A 9 9.78 2.89 6.73
C HIS A 9 10.38 1.93 7.76
N THR A 10 10.12 0.63 7.60
CA THR A 10 10.60 -0.41 8.52
C THR A 10 11.99 -0.92 8.12
N GLY A 11 12.29 -0.93 6.82
CA GLY A 11 13.50 -1.53 6.25
C GLY A 11 13.53 -3.06 6.38
N LEU A 12 12.40 -3.68 6.69
CA LEU A 12 12.27 -5.12 6.95
C LEU A 12 11.59 -5.86 5.80
N VAL A 13 11.09 -5.14 4.79
CA VAL A 13 10.35 -5.76 3.69
C VAL A 13 11.33 -6.39 2.71
N GLU A 14 11.14 -7.68 2.46
CA GLU A 14 11.94 -8.39 1.46
C GLU A 14 11.60 -7.91 0.05
N THR A 15 12.61 -7.78 -0.82
CA THR A 15 12.43 -7.39 -2.23
C THR A 15 11.40 -8.28 -2.95
N SER A 16 11.35 -9.57 -2.61
CA SER A 16 10.42 -10.54 -3.18
C SER A 16 8.93 -10.21 -2.91
N TRP A 17 8.64 -9.46 -1.84
CA TRP A 17 7.27 -9.11 -1.47
C TRP A 17 6.76 -7.93 -2.32
N PHE A 18 7.63 -6.99 -2.70
CA PHE A 18 7.25 -5.89 -3.61
C PHE A 18 6.75 -6.44 -4.95
N ASP A 19 7.43 -7.45 -5.51
CA ASP A 19 7.01 -8.11 -6.75
C ASP A 19 5.64 -8.79 -6.60
N GLN A 20 5.39 -9.44 -5.46
CA GLN A 20 4.10 -10.09 -5.20
C GLN A 20 2.96 -9.07 -5.05
N ILE A 21 3.22 -7.96 -4.37
CA ILE A 21 2.24 -6.91 -4.14
C ILE A 21 1.93 -6.16 -5.44
N ASP A 22 2.94 -5.86 -6.26
CA ASP A 22 2.74 -5.28 -7.60
C ASP A 22 1.82 -6.17 -8.46
N GLN A 23 2.10 -7.48 -8.49
CA GLN A 23 1.27 -8.44 -9.22
C GLN A 23 -0.17 -8.47 -8.70
N LEU A 24 -0.36 -8.45 -7.37
CA LEU A 24 -1.67 -8.44 -6.75
C LEU A 24 -2.46 -7.18 -7.11
N LEU A 25 -1.84 -6.00 -7.02
CA LEU A 25 -2.48 -4.71 -7.31
C LEU A 25 -2.76 -4.56 -8.81
N THR A 26 -1.85 -5.02 -9.67
CA THR A 26 -2.07 -5.08 -11.12
C THR A 26 -3.20 -6.04 -11.48
N PHE A 27 -3.32 -7.18 -10.78
CA PHE A 27 -4.45 -8.08 -10.93
C PHE A 27 -5.77 -7.43 -10.49
N ALA A 28 -5.78 -6.77 -9.32
CA ALA A 28 -6.96 -6.08 -8.80
C ALA A 28 -7.43 -4.98 -9.77
N LYS A 29 -6.50 -4.16 -10.30
CA LYS A 29 -6.81 -3.17 -11.35
C LYS A 29 -7.57 -3.78 -12.53
N LYS A 30 -7.12 -4.94 -13.01
CA LYS A 30 -7.78 -5.66 -14.13
C LYS A 30 -9.18 -6.13 -13.73
N LYS A 31 -9.38 -6.59 -12.50
CA LYS A 31 -10.68 -7.07 -12.00
C LYS A 31 -11.68 -5.94 -11.76
N GLU A 32 -11.20 -4.81 -11.26
CA GLU A 32 -11.99 -3.60 -11.02
C GLU A 32 -12.26 -2.79 -12.31
N ASN A 33 -11.77 -3.24 -13.47
CA ASN A 33 -11.91 -2.56 -14.76
C ASN A 33 -11.43 -1.09 -14.71
N ILE A 34 -10.32 -0.83 -14.01
CA ILE A 34 -9.73 0.50 -13.96
C ILE A 34 -8.97 0.73 -15.27
N HIS A 35 -9.60 1.48 -16.18
CA HIS A 35 -9.06 1.79 -17.50
C HIS A 35 -8.33 3.13 -17.56
N ASN A 36 -8.59 4.01 -16.60
CA ASN A 36 -7.98 5.33 -16.53
C ASN A 36 -6.57 5.27 -15.96
N ASP A 37 -5.85 6.37 -16.14
CA ASP A 37 -4.58 6.59 -15.46
C ASP A 37 -4.84 6.66 -13.95
N ALA A 38 -4.06 5.90 -13.18
CA ALA A 38 -4.17 5.90 -11.73
C ALA A 38 -2.79 5.70 -11.10
N GLU A 39 -2.57 6.41 -10.01
CA GLU A 39 -1.35 6.34 -9.21
C GLU A 39 -1.70 5.74 -7.85
N LEU A 40 -0.88 4.81 -7.39
CA LEU A 40 -0.98 4.20 -6.07
C LEU A 40 0.33 4.41 -5.32
N SER A 41 0.24 4.71 -4.03
CA SER A 41 1.39 4.68 -3.12
C SER A 41 1.12 3.67 -2.02
N VAL A 42 2.07 2.78 -1.78
CA VAL A 42 2.01 1.75 -0.75
C VAL A 42 3.16 1.99 0.22
N THR A 43 2.83 2.32 1.46
CA THR A 43 3.80 2.54 2.53
C THR A 43 3.76 1.40 3.53
N PHE A 44 4.91 0.78 3.76
CA PHE A 44 5.10 -0.22 4.82
C PHE A 44 5.56 0.49 6.08
N VAL A 45 4.78 0.33 7.14
CA VAL A 45 4.96 1.00 8.42
C VAL A 45 4.82 0.01 9.56
N ASP A 46 5.39 0.33 10.71
CA ASP A 46 5.27 -0.49 11.90
C ASP A 46 3.91 -0.30 12.61
N LYS A 47 3.69 -1.07 13.66
CA LYS A 47 2.44 -1.05 14.43
C LYS A 47 2.17 0.31 15.08
N ASP A 48 3.22 0.98 15.57
CA ASP A 48 3.08 2.24 16.30
C ASP A 48 2.66 3.36 15.32
N GLU A 49 3.24 3.35 14.12
CA GLU A 49 2.86 4.27 13.04
C GLU A 49 1.45 3.98 12.51
N ILE A 50 1.03 2.71 12.38
CA ILE A 50 -0.37 2.36 12.05
C ILE A 50 -1.34 2.92 13.10
N GLN A 51 -1.02 2.78 14.38
CA GLN A 51 -1.88 3.27 15.47
C GLN A 51 -2.02 4.80 15.41
N ASN A 52 -0.93 5.51 15.15
CA ASN A 52 -0.96 6.96 14.95
C ASN A 52 -1.81 7.36 13.74
N ILE A 53 -1.66 6.68 12.59
CA ILE A 53 -2.45 6.95 11.38
C ILE A 53 -3.94 6.71 11.64
N ASN A 54 -4.31 5.60 12.28
CA ASN A 54 -5.71 5.29 12.55
C ASN A 54 -6.36 6.30 13.51
N LYS A 55 -5.61 6.77 14.51
CA LYS A 55 -6.03 7.84 15.41
C LYS A 55 -6.23 9.17 14.67
N VAL A 56 -5.30 9.54 13.78
CA VAL A 56 -5.31 10.84 13.08
C VAL A 56 -6.36 10.90 11.96
N TYR A 57 -6.49 9.84 11.16
CA TYR A 57 -7.26 9.89 9.91
C TYR A 57 -8.61 9.16 9.94
N ARG A 58 -8.82 8.24 10.90
CA ARG A 58 -10.02 7.39 10.93
C ARG A 58 -10.82 7.48 12.22
N ASP A 59 -10.38 8.32 13.16
CA ASP A 59 -10.98 8.48 14.50
C ASP A 59 -11.20 7.11 15.19
N LYS A 60 -10.28 6.17 14.92
CA LYS A 60 -10.32 4.78 15.39
C LYS A 60 -9.02 4.48 16.12
N ASP A 61 -9.11 4.19 17.42
CA ASP A 61 -7.95 3.99 18.29
C ASP A 61 -7.49 2.52 18.35
N LYS A 62 -7.71 1.73 17.28
CA LYS A 62 -7.31 0.31 17.21
C LYS A 62 -6.83 -0.08 15.80
N VAL A 63 -5.81 -0.95 15.78
CA VAL A 63 -5.34 -1.73 14.63
C VAL A 63 -6.37 -2.78 14.22
#